data_AF-A0A7S1D1D7-F1
#
_entry.id   AF-A0A7S1D1D7-F1
#
_cell.length_a   1.000
_cell.length_b   1.000
_cell.length_c   1.000
_cell.angle_alpha   90.00
_cell.angle_beta   90.00
_cell.angle_gamma   90.00
#
_symmetry.space_group_name_H-M   'P 1'
#
loop_
_entity.id
_entity.type
_entity.pdbx_description
1 polymer ?
#
loop_
_entity_poly.entity_id
_entity_poly.type
_entity_poly.pdbx_seq_one_letter_code
_entity_poly.pdbx_strand_id
1 'polypeptide(L)'
;MMMMMDYNNAFASDCQLVAMDGTTVLIDGGANVAEFYRLLVSIRQGTLQTWKLRNSTTADWQNLSVQVDWVNTGIIDMNNNNNDNDNNNNLSIEGCDLFQLEEEDGLIRQVRQLELKIGGVLLQDPEWFKMLATALRASGGGTGGVELILDLLGRQVNNAFFFSSSSSSSSTK
;
A
#
# COMPACT_ATOMS: atom_id res chain seq x y z
N MET A 1 39.88 5.42 12.98
CA MET A 1 38.60 6.11 12.78
C MET A 1 37.61 5.05 12.33
N MET A 2 36.78 4.58 13.24
CA MET A 2 35.83 3.49 13.00
C MET A 2 34.57 4.14 12.43
N MET A 3 34.18 3.83 11.20
CA MET A 3 32.91 4.28 10.66
C MET A 3 31.81 3.58 11.47
N MET A 4 31.01 4.35 12.21
CA MET A 4 29.72 3.87 12.68
C MET A 4 28.92 3.51 11.44
N MET A 5 28.75 2.22 11.17
CA MET A 5 27.70 1.79 10.25
C MET A 5 26.38 2.20 10.91
N ASP A 6 25.68 3.16 10.31
CA ASP A 6 24.27 3.39 10.61
C ASP A 6 23.50 2.13 10.21
N TYR A 7 23.38 1.17 11.14
CA TYR A 7 22.55 -0.04 11.00
C TYR A 7 21.05 0.27 10.84
N ASN A 8 20.67 1.53 10.59
CA ASN A 8 19.30 2.03 10.65
C ASN A 8 18.61 2.12 9.28
N ASN A 9 19.26 1.76 8.17
CA ASN A 9 18.60 1.76 6.88
C ASN A 9 18.80 0.44 6.15
N ALA A 10 17.73 -0.36 6.06
CA ALA A 10 17.70 -1.58 5.23
C ALA A 10 17.68 -1.27 3.73
N PHE A 11 17.59 0.01 3.34
CA PHE A 11 17.49 0.49 1.98
C PHE A 11 18.80 1.14 1.53
N ALA A 12 19.26 0.79 0.32
CA ALA A 12 20.37 1.45 -0.36
C ALA A 12 20.06 2.94 -0.57
N SER A 13 21.10 3.78 -0.67
CA SER A 13 20.92 5.24 -0.74
C SER A 13 20.09 5.70 -1.94
N ASP A 14 20.23 5.00 -3.07
CA ASP A 14 19.52 5.20 -4.33
C ASP A 14 18.27 4.31 -4.46
N CYS A 15 17.81 3.70 -3.36
CA CYS A 15 16.69 2.78 -3.42
C CYS A 15 15.41 3.46 -3.93
N GLN A 16 14.68 2.76 -4.79
CA GLN A 16 13.44 3.23 -5.38
C GLN A 16 12.27 2.33 -5.02
N LEU A 17 11.11 2.95 -4.78
CA LEU A 17 9.83 2.26 -4.80
C LEU A 17 9.21 2.49 -6.18
N VAL A 18 8.90 1.42 -6.89
CA VAL A 18 8.36 1.45 -8.25
C VAL A 18 7.01 0.73 -8.34
N ALA A 19 6.21 1.13 -9.32
CA ALA A 19 4.92 0.51 -9.60
C ALA A 19 5.08 -0.89 -10.20
N MET A 20 3.95 -1.57 -10.41
CA MET A 20 3.88 -2.94 -10.93
C MET A 20 4.61 -3.11 -12.27
N ASP A 21 4.64 -2.07 -13.11
CA ASP A 21 5.34 -2.05 -14.39
C ASP A 21 6.88 -2.11 -14.25
N GLY A 22 7.42 -1.91 -13.05
CA GLY A 22 8.84 -1.88 -12.74
C GLY A 22 9.59 -0.66 -13.29
N THR A 23 8.91 0.31 -13.90
CA THR A 23 9.52 1.48 -14.54
C THR A 23 9.01 2.80 -13.98
N THR A 24 7.76 2.86 -13.53
CA THR A 24 7.19 4.07 -12.93
C THR A 24 7.69 4.22 -11.50
N VAL A 25 8.54 5.21 -11.26
CA VAL A 25 9.04 5.56 -9.92
C VAL A 25 7.93 6.23 -9.12
N LEU A 26 7.64 5.66 -7.94
CA LEU A 26 6.65 6.14 -6.98
C LEU A 26 7.31 6.99 -5.89
N ILE A 27 8.45 6.52 -5.37
CA ILE A 27 9.27 7.22 -4.38
C ILE A 27 10.74 6.97 -4.72
N ASP A 28 11.54 8.02 -4.70
CA ASP A 28 12.95 7.99 -5.07
C ASP A 28 13.85 8.32 -3.86
N GLY A 29 14.95 7.58 -3.73
CA GLY A 29 15.93 7.67 -2.65
C GLY A 29 15.58 6.84 -1.41
N GLY A 30 16.55 6.07 -0.90
CA GLY A 30 16.32 5.10 0.18
C GLY A 30 15.83 5.70 1.48
N ALA A 31 16.25 6.92 1.82
CA ALA A 31 15.74 7.62 3.00
C ALA A 31 14.23 7.94 2.88
N ASN A 32 13.76 8.28 1.68
CA ASN A 32 12.33 8.56 1.43
C ASN A 32 11.51 7.27 1.42
N VAL A 33 12.05 6.18 0.85
CA VAL A 33 11.41 4.86 0.88
C VAL A 33 11.29 4.36 2.33
N ALA A 34 12.36 4.47 3.12
CA ALA A 34 12.35 4.12 4.54
C ALA A 34 11.32 4.94 5.33
N GLU A 35 11.28 6.27 5.10
CA GLU A 35 10.30 7.15 5.72
C GLU A 35 8.87 6.73 5.36
N PHE A 36 8.59 6.42 4.10
CA PHE A 36 7.28 5.95 3.67
C PHE A 36 6.84 4.68 4.41
N TYR A 37 7.70 3.67 4.51
CA TYR A 37 7.39 2.45 5.26
C TYR A 37 7.21 2.72 6.76
N ARG A 38 7.97 3.65 7.35
CA ARG A 38 7.80 4.08 8.74
C ARG A 38 6.42 4.72 8.96
N LEU A 39 5.98 5.59 8.05
CA LEU A 39 4.66 6.24 8.10
C LEU A 39 3.53 5.22 7.89
N LEU A 40 3.71 4.23 7.00
CA LEU A 40 2.77 3.11 6.84
C LEU A 40 2.61 2.32 8.13
N VAL A 41 3.71 2.02 8.84
CA VAL A 41 3.64 1.32 10.14
C VAL A 41 2.85 2.13 11.17
N SER A 42 3.05 3.44 11.24
CA SER A 42 2.30 4.32 12.15
C SER A 42 0.78 4.21 11.94
N ILE A 43 0.34 4.22 10.68
CA ILE A 43 -1.09 4.07 10.36
C ILE A 43 -1.59 2.65 10.59
N ARG A 44 -0.75 1.63 10.36
CA ARG A 44 -1.10 0.25 10.72
C ARG A 44 -1.30 0.10 12.23
N GLN A 45 -0.50 0.76 13.05
CA GLN A 45 -0.66 0.70 14.51
C GLN A 45 -1.89 1.50 15.01
N GLY A 46 -2.28 2.57 14.31
CA GLY A 46 -3.41 3.41 14.68
C GLY A 46 -4.75 2.98 14.08
N THR A 47 -4.87 3.03 12.77
CA THR A 47 -6.14 2.90 12.01
C THR A 47 -6.39 1.48 11.52
N LEU A 48 -5.36 0.80 11.02
CA LEU A 48 -5.50 -0.54 10.42
C LEU A 48 -5.20 -1.61 11.46
N GLN A 49 -6.21 -1.93 12.28
CA GLN A 49 -6.13 -2.82 13.45
C GLN A 49 -5.31 -4.11 13.30
N THR A 50 -5.26 -4.70 12.10
CA THR A 50 -4.40 -5.87 11.85
C THR A 50 -3.56 -5.70 10.60
N TRP A 51 -2.29 -6.12 10.66
CA TRP A 51 -1.42 -6.43 9.53
C TRP A 51 -1.01 -7.90 9.63
N LYS A 52 -1.29 -8.69 8.59
CA LYS A 52 -0.99 -10.12 8.55
C LYS A 52 -0.34 -10.48 7.22
N LEU A 53 0.56 -11.45 7.26
CA LEU A 53 1.03 -12.13 6.06
C LEU A 53 -0.10 -13.01 5.53
N ARG A 54 -0.39 -12.94 4.22
CA ARG A 54 -1.57 -13.60 3.64
C ARG A 54 -1.32 -15.07 3.30
N ASN A 55 -0.23 -15.36 2.60
CA ASN A 55 0.08 -16.69 2.06
C ASN A 55 1.47 -17.16 2.48
N SER A 56 2.51 -16.44 2.04
CA SER A 56 3.91 -16.81 2.25
C SER A 56 4.81 -15.62 1.95
N THR A 57 5.96 -15.56 2.60
CA THR A 57 7.11 -14.79 2.13
C THR A 57 7.93 -15.71 1.23
N THR A 58 8.17 -15.33 -0.02
CA THR A 58 9.03 -16.10 -0.92
C THR A 58 10.38 -15.40 -1.03
N ALA A 59 11.46 -16.10 -0.70
CA ALA A 59 12.81 -15.60 -0.92
C ALA A 59 13.47 -16.36 -2.07
N ASP A 60 13.90 -15.63 -3.09
CA ASP A 60 14.66 -16.16 -4.22
C ASP A 60 16.10 -15.64 -4.12
N TRP A 61 16.99 -16.48 -3.61
CA TRP A 61 18.40 -16.14 -3.42
C TRP A 61 19.20 -16.14 -4.73
N GLN A 62 18.70 -16.76 -5.80
CA GLN A 62 19.34 -16.68 -7.11
C GLN A 62 19.09 -15.33 -7.75
N ASN A 63 17.88 -14.80 -7.58
CA ASN A 63 17.49 -13.48 -8.07
C ASN A 63 17.63 -12.37 -7.01
N LEU A 64 18.17 -12.68 -5.83
CA LEU A 64 18.36 -11.76 -4.70
C LEU A 64 17.09 -10.96 -4.38
N SER A 65 15.95 -11.64 -4.28
CA SER A 65 14.66 -10.97 -4.06
C SER A 65 13.82 -11.64 -2.97
N VAL A 66 12.98 -10.83 -2.33
CA VAL A 66 12.02 -11.26 -1.31
C VAL A 66 10.65 -10.71 -1.65
N GLN A 67 9.66 -11.57 -1.84
CA GLN A 67 8.27 -11.18 -2.03
C GLN A 67 7.50 -11.32 -0.72
N VAL A 68 6.71 -10.29 -0.38
CA VAL A 68 5.89 -10.25 0.83
C VAL A 68 4.44 -9.98 0.46
N ASP A 69 3.59 -10.99 0.63
CA ASP A 69 2.13 -10.85 0.50
C ASP A 69 1.50 -10.49 1.84
N TRP A 70 0.74 -9.39 1.88
CA TRP A 70 0.16 -8.87 3.11
C TRP A 70 -1.30 -8.46 2.99
N VAL A 71 -2.00 -8.48 4.12
CA VAL A 71 -3.36 -7.97 4.29
C VAL A 71 -3.41 -7.09 5.53
N ASN A 72 -4.03 -5.93 5.38
CA ASN A 72 -4.45 -5.03 6.44
C ASN A 72 -5.96 -5.03 6.54
N THR A 73 -6.49 -5.10 7.76
CA THR A 73 -7.93 -4.88 8.00
C THR A 73 -8.10 -3.74 8.99
N GLY A 74 -8.89 -2.74 8.63
CA GLY A 74 -9.23 -1.63 9.51
C GLY A 74 -10.72 -1.35 9.51
N ILE A 75 -11.19 -0.69 10.57
CA ILE A 75 -12.50 -0.05 10.58
C ILE A 75 -12.25 1.38 10.10
N ILE A 76 -12.84 1.75 8.97
CA ILE A 76 -12.92 3.17 8.58
C ILE A 76 -14.32 3.62 8.92
N ASP A 77 -14.43 4.60 9.81
CA ASP A 77 -15.68 5.24 10.09
C ASP A 77 -16.07 6.11 8.88
N MET A 78 -16.88 5.55 7.97
CA MET A 78 -17.39 6.26 6.80
C MET A 78 -18.54 7.23 7.14
N ASN A 79 -18.93 7.33 8.41
CA ASN A 79 -20.06 8.16 8.83
C ASN A 79 -19.64 9.57 9.25
N ASN A 80 -19.47 10.45 8.25
CA ASN A 80 -19.66 11.90 8.47
C ASN A 80 -21.03 12.37 7.96
N ASN A 81 -22.05 11.51 8.05
CA ASN A 81 -23.44 11.89 7.84
C ASN A 81 -24.32 11.15 8.85
N ASN A 82 -25.05 11.93 9.64
CA ASN A 82 -26.08 11.48 10.56
C ASN A 82 -27.09 10.56 9.86
N ASN A 83 -26.91 9.25 9.97
CA ASN A 83 -28.02 8.31 10.09
C ASN A 83 -27.49 6.94 10.50
N ASP A 84 -27.99 6.48 11.64
CA ASP A 84 -27.75 5.18 12.24
C ASP A 84 -27.96 4.05 11.22
N ASN A 85 -26.85 3.42 10.84
CA ASN A 85 -26.81 2.03 10.45
C ASN A 85 -25.38 1.54 10.65
N ASP A 86 -25.18 0.74 11.70
CA ASP A 86 -23.93 0.11 12.14
C ASP A 86 -23.39 -0.93 11.12
N ASN A 87 -23.26 -0.54 9.85
CA ASN A 87 -22.44 -1.26 8.90
C ASN A 87 -21.01 -0.75 9.04
N ASN A 88 -20.31 -1.25 10.07
CA ASN A 88 -18.86 -1.19 10.13
C ASN A 88 -18.31 -1.86 8.86
N ASN A 89 -18.09 -1.07 7.82
CA ASN A 89 -17.45 -1.51 6.60
C ASN A 89 -15.98 -1.75 6.93
N ASN A 90 -15.66 -2.99 7.31
CA ASN A 90 -14.28 -3.42 7.45
C ASN A 90 -13.59 -3.23 6.10
N LEU A 91 -12.68 -2.26 6.02
CA LEU A 91 -11.85 -2.06 4.86
C LEU A 91 -10.71 -3.08 4.90
N SER A 92 -10.68 -3.98 3.93
CA SER A 92 -9.51 -4.81 3.64
C SER A 92 -8.62 -4.07 2.65
N ILE A 93 -7.35 -3.88 3.01
CA ILE A 93 -6.30 -3.40 2.11
C ILE A 93 -5.29 -4.54 1.97
N GLU A 94 -5.07 -5.04 0.77
CA GLU A 94 -4.14 -6.13 0.51
C GLU A 94 -3.04 -5.65 -0.44
N GLY A 95 -1.86 -6.25 -0.36
CA GLY A 95 -0.81 -5.92 -1.29
C GLY A 95 0.29 -6.97 -1.36
N CYS A 96 1.14 -6.78 -2.35
CA CYS A 96 2.31 -7.61 -2.62
C CYS A 96 3.48 -6.70 -2.95
N ASP A 97 4.54 -6.77 -2.14
CA ASP A 97 5.77 -6.01 -2.33
C ASP A 97 6.91 -6.98 -2.67
N LEU A 98 7.65 -6.71 -3.74
CA LEU A 98 8.86 -7.44 -4.12
C LEU A 98 10.09 -6.58 -3.82
N PHE A 99 10.87 -6.99 -2.84
CA PHE A 99 12.12 -6.37 -2.43
C PHE A 99 13.27 -6.98 -3.23
N GLN A 100 13.99 -6.16 -3.98
CA GLN A 100 15.20 -6.53 -4.70
C GLN A 100 16.42 -6.08 -3.89
N LEU A 101 17.31 -7.01 -3.62
CA LEU A 101 18.52 -6.80 -2.82
C LEU A 101 19.74 -6.54 -3.72
N GLU A 102 20.72 -5.81 -3.20
CA GLU A 102 22.07 -5.70 -3.75
C GLU A 102 22.91 -6.91 -3.37
N GLU A 103 23.79 -7.33 -4.27
CA GLU A 103 24.68 -8.48 -4.05
C GLU A 103 25.80 -8.18 -3.04
N GLU A 104 26.27 -6.93 -3.00
CA GLU A 104 27.47 -6.56 -2.24
C GLU A 104 27.23 -6.51 -0.73
N ASP A 105 26.11 -5.91 -0.30
CA ASP A 105 25.81 -5.64 1.10
C ASP A 105 24.43 -6.13 1.55
N GLY A 106 23.62 -6.67 0.62
CA GLY A 106 22.27 -7.17 0.91
C GLY A 106 21.25 -6.07 1.18
N LEU A 107 21.57 -4.80 0.92
CA LEU A 107 20.63 -3.70 1.07
C LEU A 107 19.52 -3.78 0.02
N ILE A 108 18.33 -3.28 0.35
CA ILE A 108 17.22 -3.20 -0.58
C ILE A 108 17.50 -2.06 -1.57
N ARG A 109 17.66 -2.39 -2.86
CA ARG A 109 17.85 -1.43 -3.94
C ARG A 109 16.56 -0.98 -4.59
N GLN A 110 15.58 -1.87 -4.64
CA GLN A 110 14.31 -1.56 -5.25
C GLN A 110 13.21 -2.29 -4.51
N VAL A 111 12.09 -1.61 -4.32
CA VAL A 111 10.84 -2.26 -3.95
C VAL A 111 9.88 -2.09 -5.10
N ARG A 112 9.30 -3.18 -5.58
CA ARG A 112 8.27 -3.16 -6.61
C ARG A 112 6.94 -3.52 -5.97
N GLN A 113 5.96 -2.64 -6.08
CA GLN A 113 4.59 -2.97 -5.68
C GLN A 113 3.92 -3.78 -6.79
N LEU A 114 3.81 -5.09 -6.59
CA LEU A 114 3.19 -6.02 -7.53
C LEU A 114 1.67 -6.00 -7.46
N GLU A 115 1.12 -5.69 -6.28
CA GLU A 115 -0.32 -5.66 -6.06
C GLU A 115 -0.68 -4.63 -4.98
N LEU A 116 -1.76 -3.90 -5.21
CA LEU A 116 -2.45 -3.14 -4.17
C LEU A 116 -3.96 -3.26 -4.40
N LYS A 117 -4.67 -3.81 -3.42
CA LYS A 117 -6.12 -3.98 -3.44
C LYS A 117 -6.75 -3.25 -2.28
N ILE A 118 -7.88 -2.59 -2.54
CA ILE A 118 -8.70 -1.95 -1.51
C ILE A 118 -10.14 -2.41 -1.68
N GLY A 119 -10.72 -3.02 -0.65
CA GLY A 119 -12.07 -3.59 -0.72
C GLY A 119 -12.21 -4.65 -1.83
N GLY A 120 -11.12 -5.36 -2.16
CA GLY A 120 -11.08 -6.35 -3.24
C GLY A 120 -10.81 -5.80 -4.64
N VAL A 121 -10.77 -4.47 -4.83
CA VAL A 121 -10.45 -3.85 -6.13
C VAL A 121 -8.96 -3.61 -6.27
N LEU A 122 -8.38 -4.11 -7.36
CA LEU A 122 -6.99 -3.90 -7.72
C LEU A 122 -6.78 -2.47 -8.24
N LEU A 123 -5.88 -1.73 -7.59
CA LEU A 123 -5.45 -0.40 -8.00
C LEU A 123 -4.28 -0.55 -8.98
N GLN A 124 -4.55 -0.33 -10.27
CA GLN A 124 -3.54 -0.42 -11.33
C GLN A 124 -2.90 0.91 -11.68
N ASP A 125 -3.59 2.03 -11.42
CA ASP A 125 -3.08 3.37 -11.76
C ASP A 125 -2.06 3.84 -10.70
N PRO A 126 -0.78 4.04 -11.08
CA PRO A 126 0.27 4.49 -10.17
C PRO A 126 -0.01 5.83 -9.47
N GLU A 127 -0.87 6.68 -10.04
CA GLU A 127 -1.21 7.97 -9.44
C GLU A 127 -1.90 7.82 -8.09
N TRP A 128 -2.70 6.76 -7.88
CA TRP A 128 -3.28 6.47 -6.56
C TRP A 128 -2.22 6.25 -5.49
N PHE A 129 -1.12 5.58 -5.86
CA PHE A 129 -0.04 5.34 -4.94
C PHE A 129 0.69 6.62 -4.58
N LYS A 130 0.96 7.48 -5.58
CA LYS A 130 1.57 8.79 -5.34
C LYS A 130 0.72 9.67 -4.44
N MET A 131 -0.60 9.65 -4.62
CA MET A 131 -1.52 10.36 -3.72
C MET A 131 -1.47 9.80 -2.31
N LEU A 132 -1.49 8.47 -2.13
CA LEU A 132 -1.34 7.82 -0.83
C LEU A 132 -0.03 8.21 -0.15
N ALA A 133 1.10 8.13 -0.85
CA ALA A 133 2.41 8.52 -0.34
C ALA A 133 2.46 10.01 0.07
N THR A 134 1.82 10.88 -0.73
CA THR A 134 1.71 12.31 -0.44
C THR A 134 0.89 12.56 0.83
N ALA A 135 -0.27 11.91 0.99
CA ALA A 135 -1.09 12.06 2.19
C ALA A 135 -0.43 11.51 3.44
N LEU A 136 0.24 10.36 3.33
CA LEU A 136 1.02 9.75 4.41
C LEU A 136 2.07 10.73 4.95
N ARG A 137 2.79 11.38 4.05
CA ARG A 137 3.81 12.38 4.40
C ARG A 137 3.17 13.64 4.97
N ALA A 138 2.13 14.16 4.34
CA ALA A 138 1.42 15.36 4.79
C ALA A 138 0.79 15.19 6.18
N SER A 139 0.31 13.99 6.52
CA SER A 139 -0.24 13.69 7.84
C SER A 139 0.82 13.33 8.89
N GLY A 140 2.09 13.21 8.52
CA GLY A 140 3.14 12.71 9.40
C GLY A 140 2.89 11.29 9.91
N GLY A 141 2.09 10.49 9.18
CA GLY A 141 1.67 9.16 9.62
C GLY A 141 0.49 9.19 10.59
N GLY A 142 -0.19 10.34 10.72
CA GLY A 142 -1.47 10.49 11.38
C GLY A 142 -2.64 10.07 10.48
N THR A 143 -3.80 9.86 11.09
CA THR A 143 -4.93 9.16 10.44
C THR A 143 -5.74 10.04 9.49
N GLY A 144 -5.87 11.35 9.76
CA GLY A 144 -6.83 12.22 9.05
C GLY A 144 -6.56 12.44 7.55
N GLY A 145 -5.31 12.39 7.07
CA GLY A 145 -5.01 12.50 5.64
C GLY A 145 -5.20 11.18 4.88
N VAL A 146 -4.96 10.06 5.56
CA VAL A 146 -5.03 8.73 4.96
C VAL A 146 -6.45 8.19 4.96
N GLU A 147 -7.23 8.46 6.01
CA GLU A 147 -8.67 8.17 6.04
C GLU A 147 -9.40 8.83 4.87
N LEU A 148 -9.04 10.07 4.51
CA LEU A 148 -9.64 10.76 3.37
C LEU A 148 -9.29 10.10 2.02
N ILE A 149 -8.04 9.68 1.83
CA ILE A 149 -7.65 8.96 0.60
C ILE A 149 -8.30 7.58 0.55
N LEU A 150 -8.37 6.88 1.68
CA LEU A 150 -9.02 5.57 1.77
C LEU A 150 -10.55 5.67 1.58
N ASP A 151 -11.18 6.75 2.07
CA ASP A 151 -12.59 7.06 1.82
C ASP A 151 -12.83 7.40 0.35
N LEU A 152 -11.99 8.24 -0.27
CA LEU A 152 -12.08 8.55 -1.69
C LEU A 152 -11.90 7.29 -2.55
N LEU A 153 -10.94 6.42 -2.20
CA LEU A 153 -10.73 5.13 -2.84
C LEU A 153 -11.93 4.19 -2.64
N GLY A 154 -12.45 4.07 -1.42
CA GLY A 154 -13.63 3.29 -1.10
C GLY A 154 -14.88 3.74 -1.87
N ARG A 155 -15.09 5.05 -1.99
CA ARG A 155 -16.19 5.63 -2.77
C ARG A 155 -16.04 5.39 -4.27
N GLN A 156 -14.84 5.52 -4.82
CA GLN A 156 -14.59 5.22 -6.24
C GLN A 156 -14.80 3.74 -6.56
N VAL A 157 -14.33 2.85 -5.68
CA VAL A 157 -14.53 1.41 -5.78
C VAL A 157 -16.02 1.06 -5.71
N ASN A 158 -16.77 1.62 -4.75
CA ASN A 158 -18.21 1.40 -4.65
C ASN A 158 -18.96 1.91 -5.88
N ASN A 159 -18.58 3.08 -6.42
CA ASN A 159 -19.16 3.60 -7.65
C ASN A 159 -18.88 2.70 -8.86
N ALA A 160 -17.68 2.11 -8.97
CA ALA A 160 -17.35 1.15 -10.03
C ALA A 160 -18.21 -0.13 -9.95
N PHE A 161 -18.56 -0.59 -8.75
CA PHE A 161 -19.46 -1.73 -8.56
C PHE A 161 -20.92 -1.41 -8.98
N PHE A 162 -21.42 -0.20 -8.73
CA PHE A 162 -22.78 0.20 -9.10
C PHE A 162 -23.01 0.30 -10.62
N PHE A 163 -22.00 0.63 -11.43
CA PHE A 163 -22.16 0.67 -12.89
C PHE A 163 -22.08 -0.71 -13.57
N SER A 164 -21.54 -1.73 -12.88
CA SER A 164 -21.42 -3.09 -13.43
C SER A 164 -22.67 -3.96 -13.26
N SER A 165 -23.59 -3.56 -12.37
CA SER A 165 -24.86 -4.26 -12.13
C SER A 165 -26.04 -3.75 -12.98
N SER A 166 -25.87 -2.65 -13.72
CA SER A 166 -26.91 -2.05 -14.57
C SER A 166 -26.94 -2.55 -16.03
N SER A 167 -26.07 -3.49 -16.44
CA SER A 167 -25.98 -3.94 -17.84
C SER A 167 -26.53 -5.35 -18.14
N SER A 168 -27.23 -6.01 -17.22
CA SER A 168 -27.83 -7.34 -17.44
C SER A 168 -29.36 -7.35 -17.46
N SER A 169 -29.98 -6.56 -18.34
CA SER A 169 -31.40 -6.78 -18.71
C SER A 169 -31.74 -6.37 -20.15
N SER A 170 -31.29 -7.16 -21.13
CA SER A 170 -31.97 -7.33 -22.43
C SER A 170 -31.40 -8.62 -23.04
N SER A 171 -32.12 -9.59 -23.59
CA SER A 171 -33.45 -9.60 -24.18
C SER A 171 -33.90 -11.07 -24.25
N THR A 172 -35.04 -11.42 -23.66
CA THR A 172 -35.83 -12.58 -24.10
C THR A 172 -37.05 -12.05 -24.83
N LYS A 173 -37.14 -12.37 -26.12
CA LYS A 173 -38.38 -12.42 -26.89
C LYS A 173 -38.34 -13.68 -27.74
#